data_AF-A0A8C9TJ49-F1
#
_entry.id   AF-A0A8C9TJ49-F1
#
_cell.length_a   1.000
_cell.length_b   1.000
_cell.length_c   1.000
_cell.angle_alpha   90.00
_cell.angle_beta   90.00
_cell.angle_gamma   90.00
#
_symmetry.space_group_name_H-M   'P 1'
#
loop_
_entity.id
_entity.type
_entity.pdbx_description
1 polymer ?
#
loop_
_entity_poly.entity_id
_entity_poly.type
_entity_poly.pdbx_seq_one_letter_code
_entity_poly.pdbx_strand_id
1 'polypeptide(L)'
;NMSRFKVYLDTLKQGLRVGVLRELGHQYPVLCFLLLFLILSTVLLNRFFHILMVFWSFLAGVVTFYCSIGPESLLPNVFFTIKPKPKETRAEPTLLLENYQPWLDLKVYSKVDASISEVLELVLENFVYPWYRDITDDEAFVDELRVTLRFFASVLVRRAQKVDVPTVISGKLLKVAMKHIEIIAKAQQKVRNFDNLQQAALEEYGPDLHVALRSRRDELLYLRKLTEMLFPYILPPKATECRSLALLIREILTGSVFLPCMDFLADPDTVNHLVLIFIDDTPPEPATEPPSGLVPFLQKYAESRNMKQSVLKLELKEIRKQQDLLFRFMNFLKQEGAVHVLQFCLTVEEFNDKILRPELSDSEMRSLHEEVKQIYKTYCLDESIDKIRFDPSIVGEIQNIAQGTYSDVVKLQTMPCLFEAYEHVLSILENIFTPMFCHSDETDLAKSCEAPSVTLSAKNNRKKKQN
;
A
#
# COMPACT_ATOMS: atom_id res chain seq x y z
N ASN A 1 -93.78 -11.03 -27.93
CA ASN A 1 -92.48 -10.50 -27.46
C ASN A 1 -91.68 -9.71 -28.50
N MET A 2 -91.63 -10.12 -29.77
CA MET A 2 -90.84 -9.40 -30.79
C MET A 2 -91.40 -8.03 -31.20
N SER A 3 -92.73 -7.85 -31.13
CA SER A 3 -93.39 -6.57 -31.43
C SER A 3 -93.13 -5.49 -30.37
N ARG A 4 -93.14 -5.84 -29.08
CA ARG A 4 -92.81 -4.91 -27.97
C ARG A 4 -91.35 -4.46 -28.00
N PHE A 5 -90.43 -5.35 -28.38
CA PHE A 5 -89.00 -5.02 -28.48
C PHE A 5 -88.73 -4.03 -29.62
N LYS A 6 -89.44 -4.17 -30.74
CA LYS A 6 -89.34 -3.26 -31.88
C LYS A 6 -89.85 -1.86 -31.55
N VAL A 7 -91.00 -1.77 -30.86
CA VAL A 7 -91.55 -0.50 -30.37
C VAL A 7 -90.61 0.15 -29.34
N TYR A 8 -90.00 -0.62 -28.45
CA TYR A 8 -89.03 -0.09 -27.48
C TYR A 8 -87.77 0.47 -28.18
N LEU A 9 -87.25 -0.25 -29.18
CA LEU A 9 -86.12 0.21 -30.00
C LEU A 9 -86.43 1.48 -30.79
N ASP A 10 -87.62 1.58 -31.38
CA ASP A 10 -88.04 2.78 -32.12
C ASP A 10 -88.26 3.98 -31.17
N THR A 11 -88.79 3.73 -29.96
CA THR A 11 -88.95 4.77 -28.92
C THR A 11 -87.59 5.25 -28.39
N LEU A 12 -86.63 4.34 -28.24
CA LEU A 12 -85.25 4.65 -27.80
C LEU A 12 -84.48 5.40 -28.90
N LYS A 13 -84.70 5.05 -30.17
CA LYS A 13 -84.11 5.72 -31.34
C LYS A 13 -84.69 7.14 -31.55
N GLN A 14 -85.97 7.34 -31.25
CA GLN A 14 -86.60 8.67 -31.22
C GLN A 14 -86.17 9.50 -30.00
N GLY A 15 -86.04 8.88 -28.83
CA GLY A 15 -85.61 9.55 -27.59
C GLY A 15 -84.15 10.01 -27.61
N LEU A 16 -83.26 9.30 -28.29
CA LEU A 16 -81.84 9.65 -28.35
C LEU A 16 -81.45 10.63 -29.48
N ARG A 17 -82.42 11.21 -30.21
CA ARG A 17 -82.19 12.07 -31.40
C ARG A 17 -81.07 11.52 -32.33
N VAL A 18 -81.03 10.21 -32.54
CA VAL A 18 -79.97 9.53 -33.33
C VAL A 18 -79.94 10.04 -34.77
N GLY A 19 -81.09 10.50 -35.29
CA GLY A 19 -81.18 11.16 -36.59
C GLY A 19 -80.33 12.43 -36.66
N VAL A 20 -80.40 13.30 -35.64
CA VAL A 20 -79.65 14.57 -35.61
C VAL A 20 -78.14 14.33 -35.53
N LEU A 21 -77.70 13.33 -34.77
CA LEU A 21 -76.29 12.90 -34.70
C LEU A 21 -75.78 12.30 -36.02
N ARG A 22 -76.63 11.54 -36.73
CA ARG A 22 -76.30 10.97 -38.03
C ARG A 22 -76.26 12.04 -39.12
N GLU A 23 -77.18 13.01 -39.10
CA GLU A 23 -77.18 14.16 -40.00
C GLU A 23 -75.94 15.05 -39.76
N LEU A 24 -75.59 15.34 -38.50
CA LEU A 24 -74.38 16.11 -38.12
C LEU A 24 -73.08 15.41 -38.56
N GLY A 25 -73.02 14.09 -38.43
CA GLY A 25 -71.89 13.29 -38.89
C GLY A 25 -71.72 13.27 -40.41
N HIS A 26 -72.83 13.36 -41.16
CA HIS A 26 -72.79 13.48 -42.63
C HIS A 26 -72.47 14.91 -43.11
N GLN A 27 -72.93 15.93 -42.38
CA GLN A 27 -72.78 17.33 -42.77
C GLN A 27 -71.39 17.90 -42.42
N TYR A 28 -70.72 17.37 -41.39
CA TYR A 28 -69.36 17.78 -40.98
C TYR A 28 -68.47 16.58 -40.61
N PRO A 29 -68.14 15.69 -41.56
CA PRO A 29 -67.43 14.43 -41.28
C PRO A 29 -66.03 14.65 -40.70
N VAL A 30 -65.34 15.71 -41.13
CA VAL A 30 -64.00 16.08 -40.63
C VAL A 30 -64.04 16.49 -39.16
N LEU A 31 -65.09 17.23 -38.75
CA LEU A 31 -65.23 17.72 -37.39
C LEU A 31 -65.57 16.57 -36.42
N CYS A 32 -66.42 15.63 -36.85
CA CYS A 32 -66.69 14.40 -36.10
C CYS A 32 -65.45 13.50 -35.99
N PHE A 33 -64.66 13.36 -37.05
CA PHE A 33 -63.41 12.58 -37.01
C PHE A 33 -62.39 13.22 -36.07
N LEU A 34 -62.24 14.55 -36.11
CA LEU A 34 -61.39 15.29 -35.18
C LEU A 34 -61.84 15.13 -33.73
N LEU A 35 -63.14 15.19 -33.46
CA LEU A 35 -63.69 14.98 -32.12
C LEU A 35 -63.44 13.55 -31.61
N LEU A 36 -63.64 12.53 -32.46
CA LEU A 36 -63.36 11.14 -32.12
C LEU A 36 -61.86 10.93 -31.88
N PHE A 37 -61.00 11.52 -32.71
CA PHE A 37 -59.55 11.48 -32.52
C PHE A 37 -59.12 12.17 -31.23
N LEU A 38 -59.69 13.33 -30.91
CA LEU A 38 -59.43 14.04 -29.66
C LEU A 38 -59.88 13.21 -28.45
N ILE A 39 -61.06 12.59 -28.49
CA ILE A 39 -61.54 11.73 -27.41
C ILE A 39 -60.64 10.50 -27.26
N LEU A 40 -60.28 9.83 -28.36
CA LEU A 40 -59.38 8.67 -28.34
C LEU A 40 -57.99 9.05 -27.82
N SER A 41 -57.45 10.19 -28.26
CA SER A 41 -56.18 10.74 -27.79
C SER A 41 -56.24 11.09 -26.31
N THR A 42 -57.35 11.66 -25.82
CA THR A 42 -57.56 11.96 -24.40
C THR A 42 -57.62 10.68 -23.57
N VAL A 43 -58.29 9.63 -24.04
CA VAL A 43 -58.35 8.33 -23.35
C VAL A 43 -56.98 7.63 -23.33
N LEU A 44 -56.25 7.66 -24.45
CA LEU A 44 -54.88 7.13 -24.52
C LEU A 44 -53.96 7.90 -23.58
N LEU A 45 -53.98 9.24 -23.62
CA LEU A 45 -53.17 10.08 -22.75
C LEU A 45 -53.48 9.80 -21.28
N ASN A 46 -54.76 9.68 -20.90
CA ASN A 46 -55.15 9.40 -19.52
C ASN A 46 -54.73 7.99 -19.07
N ARG A 47 -54.77 7.00 -19.96
CA ARG A 47 -54.28 5.64 -19.68
C ARG A 47 -52.77 5.57 -19.49
N PHE A 48 -52.00 6.35 -20.26
CA PHE A 48 -50.54 6.39 -20.18
C PHE A 48 -50.02 7.45 -19.20
N PHE A 49 -50.87 8.34 -18.69
CA PHE A 49 -50.49 9.39 -17.74
C PHE A 49 -49.87 8.81 -16.47
N HIS A 50 -50.41 7.70 -15.97
CA HIS A 50 -49.84 7.01 -14.80
C HIS A 50 -48.44 6.46 -15.07
N ILE A 51 -48.19 5.90 -16.26
CA ILE A 51 -46.86 5.40 -16.65
C ILE A 51 -45.88 6.56 -16.79
N LEU A 52 -46.32 7.67 -17.40
CA LEU A 52 -45.53 8.89 -17.53
C LEU A 52 -45.21 9.50 -16.15
N MET A 53 -46.18 9.57 -15.23
CA MET A 53 -45.99 10.04 -13.86
C MET A 53 -45.01 9.16 -13.08
N VAL A 54 -45.09 7.83 -13.22
CA VAL A 54 -44.11 6.92 -12.61
C VAL A 54 -42.71 7.17 -13.16
N PHE A 55 -42.56 7.32 -14.48
CA PHE A 55 -41.28 7.65 -15.10
C PHE A 55 -40.71 8.99 -14.60
N TRP A 56 -41.53 10.06 -14.54
CA TRP A 56 -41.08 11.36 -14.04
C TRP A 56 -40.81 11.35 -12.53
N SER A 57 -41.51 10.56 -11.73
CA SER A 57 -41.20 10.38 -10.31
C SER A 57 -39.88 9.64 -10.09
N PHE A 58 -39.59 8.63 -10.92
CA PHE A 58 -38.32 7.92 -10.90
C PHE A 58 -37.17 8.85 -11.33
N LEU A 59 -37.36 9.60 -12.42
CA LEU A 59 -36.37 10.56 -12.90
C LEU A 59 -36.13 11.68 -11.89
N ALA A 60 -37.18 12.22 -11.27
CA ALA A 60 -37.07 13.19 -10.18
C ALA A 60 -36.30 12.59 -9.00
N GLY A 61 -36.60 11.35 -8.61
CA GLY A 61 -35.87 10.60 -7.58
C GLY A 61 -34.38 10.47 -7.89
N VAL A 62 -34.03 10.08 -9.12
CA VAL A 62 -32.62 9.97 -9.59
C VAL A 62 -31.94 11.34 -9.57
N VAL A 63 -32.61 12.40 -9.99
CA VAL A 63 -32.06 13.77 -9.96
C VAL A 63 -31.84 14.23 -8.51
N THR A 64 -32.80 14.04 -7.59
CA THR A 64 -32.58 14.35 -6.16
C THR A 64 -31.47 13.52 -5.54
N PHE A 65 -31.34 12.24 -5.90
CA PHE A 65 -30.27 11.38 -5.44
C PHE A 65 -28.91 11.83 -5.97
N TYR A 66 -28.84 12.19 -7.26
CA TYR A 66 -27.64 12.74 -7.88
C TYR A 66 -27.24 14.09 -7.26
N CYS A 67 -28.20 14.98 -7.01
CA CYS A 67 -27.97 16.24 -6.30
C CYS A 67 -27.55 16.04 -4.83
N SER A 68 -28.05 15.00 -4.15
CA SER A 68 -27.68 14.67 -2.77
C SER A 68 -26.28 14.02 -2.65
N ILE A 69 -25.75 13.43 -3.72
CA ILE A 69 -24.42 12.80 -3.76
C ILE A 69 -23.39 13.73 -4.43
N GLY A 70 -23.85 14.73 -5.18
CA GLY A 70 -23.01 15.77 -5.77
C GLY A 70 -22.27 16.57 -4.69
N PRO A 71 -20.93 16.68 -4.74
CA PRO A 71 -20.11 17.26 -3.67
C PRO A 71 -20.22 18.79 -3.51
N GLU A 72 -21.18 19.46 -4.16
CA GLU A 72 -21.26 20.93 -4.26
C GLU A 72 -22.69 21.49 -4.04
N SER A 73 -23.56 20.83 -3.27
CA SER A 73 -24.91 21.37 -2.97
C SER A 73 -25.01 22.02 -1.58
N LEU A 74 -25.61 23.21 -1.53
CA LEU A 74 -25.70 24.13 -0.37
C LEU A 74 -26.76 23.73 0.68
N LEU A 75 -27.20 22.47 0.73
CA LEU A 75 -28.19 22.00 1.72
C LEU A 75 -27.55 21.04 2.74
N PRO A 76 -27.94 21.10 4.02
CA PRO A 76 -27.30 20.30 5.07
C PRO A 76 -27.60 18.81 4.89
N ASN A 77 -26.53 18.03 4.69
CA ASN A 77 -26.58 16.56 4.58
C ASN A 77 -27.10 15.93 5.89
N VAL A 78 -28.21 15.21 5.81
CA VAL A 78 -28.86 14.49 6.94
C VAL A 78 -28.31 13.07 7.13
N PHE A 79 -27.45 12.60 6.22
CA PHE A 79 -26.73 11.34 6.40
C PHE A 79 -25.35 11.61 6.99
N PHE A 80 -25.18 11.20 8.24
CA PHE A 80 -23.93 10.98 8.97
C PHE A 80 -22.68 11.54 8.29
N THR A 81 -22.18 12.64 8.84
CA THR A 81 -20.82 13.12 8.63
C THR A 81 -19.83 12.06 9.13
N ILE A 82 -19.54 11.06 8.30
CA ILE A 82 -18.19 10.51 8.25
C ILE A 82 -17.38 11.68 7.72
N LYS A 83 -16.74 12.43 8.63
CA LYS A 83 -15.73 13.40 8.23
C LYS A 83 -14.74 12.63 7.36
N PRO A 84 -14.61 12.93 6.04
CA PRO A 84 -13.40 12.52 5.38
C PRO A 84 -12.28 13.18 6.17
N LYS A 85 -11.41 12.36 6.76
CA LYS A 85 -10.10 12.80 7.22
C LYS A 85 -9.58 13.70 6.10
N PRO A 86 -9.18 14.96 6.37
CA PRO A 86 -8.73 15.84 5.31
C PRO A 86 -7.73 15.03 4.48
N LYS A 87 -7.96 14.98 3.17
CA LYS A 87 -6.90 14.59 2.25
C LYS A 87 -5.77 15.52 2.63
N GLU A 88 -4.79 14.98 3.36
CA GLU A 88 -3.47 15.57 3.44
C GLU A 88 -3.15 15.89 1.99
N THR A 89 -3.17 17.18 1.71
CA THR A 89 -2.54 17.78 0.56
C THR A 89 -1.25 17.01 0.43
N ARG A 90 -1.16 16.23 -0.65
CA ARG A 90 -0.03 15.37 -1.00
C ARG A 90 1.23 16.13 -0.62
N ALA A 91 1.77 15.82 0.55
CA ALA A 91 3.00 16.42 0.99
C ALA A 91 4.02 15.92 -0.03
N GLU A 92 4.58 16.85 -0.80
CA GLU A 92 5.87 16.62 -1.42
C GLU A 92 6.80 16.01 -0.37
N PRO A 93 7.62 15.04 -0.79
CA PRO A 93 7.85 13.82 -0.05
C PRO A 93 8.39 14.13 1.34
N THR A 94 7.56 13.86 2.36
CA THR A 94 8.03 13.47 3.68
C THR A 94 9.10 12.42 3.46
N LEU A 95 10.38 12.77 3.66
CA LEU A 95 11.57 11.93 3.60
C LEU A 95 11.45 10.64 2.78
N LEU A 96 12.15 10.56 1.63
CA LEU A 96 12.35 9.30 0.87
C LEU A 96 12.81 8.13 1.75
N LEU A 97 13.37 8.38 2.93
CA LEU A 97 13.73 7.37 3.94
C LEU A 97 12.58 6.43 4.32
N GLU A 98 11.33 6.89 4.40
CA GLU A 98 10.19 5.98 4.66
C GLU A 98 9.97 4.97 3.53
N ASN A 99 10.30 5.33 2.28
CA ASN A 99 10.25 4.41 1.15
C ASN A 99 11.36 3.35 1.22
N TYR A 100 12.42 3.59 1.99
CA TYR A 100 13.53 2.66 2.19
C TYR A 100 13.44 1.88 3.52
N GLN A 101 12.74 2.42 4.53
CA GLN A 101 12.62 1.83 5.87
C GLN A 101 11.17 1.76 6.37
N PRO A 102 10.34 0.88 5.78
CA PRO A 102 8.94 0.72 6.16
C PRO A 102 8.76 0.23 7.61
N TRP A 103 9.79 -0.24 8.30
CA TRP A 103 9.72 -0.69 9.70
C TRP A 103 9.78 0.44 10.75
N LEU A 104 10.04 1.70 10.37
CA LEU A 104 10.12 2.83 11.32
C LEU A 104 8.80 2.98 12.11
N ASP A 105 8.84 3.10 13.43
CA ASP A 105 7.63 3.16 14.29
C ASP A 105 6.71 1.92 14.25
N LEU A 106 7.11 0.85 13.56
CA LEU A 106 6.37 -0.41 13.57
C LEU A 106 6.81 -1.25 14.77
N LYS A 107 6.03 -1.19 15.85
CA LYS A 107 6.25 -1.98 17.07
C LYS A 107 5.25 -3.12 17.15
N VAL A 108 5.74 -4.33 17.40
CA VAL A 108 4.94 -5.55 17.49
C VAL A 108 5.29 -6.29 18.78
N TYR A 109 4.36 -7.09 19.30
CA TYR A 109 4.60 -7.95 20.45
C TYR A 109 5.76 -8.91 20.20
N SER A 110 6.68 -9.03 21.17
CA SER A 110 7.91 -9.83 21.03
C SER A 110 7.66 -11.29 20.64
N LYS A 111 6.55 -11.90 21.07
CA LYS A 111 6.22 -13.27 20.66
C LYS A 111 5.87 -13.36 19.18
N VAL A 112 5.07 -12.41 18.68
CA VAL A 112 4.69 -12.34 17.27
C VAL A 112 5.91 -12.05 16.40
N ASP A 113 6.80 -11.14 16.84
CA ASP A 113 8.07 -10.87 16.18
C ASP A 113 8.94 -12.14 16.06
N ALA A 114 9.08 -12.90 17.16
CA ALA A 114 9.83 -14.14 17.18
C ALA A 114 9.24 -15.20 16.23
N SER A 115 7.92 -15.40 16.23
CA SER A 115 7.26 -16.35 15.34
C SER A 115 7.40 -15.96 13.86
N ILE A 116 7.30 -14.67 13.52
CA ILE A 116 7.51 -14.21 12.14
C ILE A 116 8.98 -14.39 11.75
N SER A 117 9.92 -14.07 12.65
CA SER A 117 11.35 -14.28 12.42
C SER A 117 11.66 -15.75 12.16
N GLU A 118 11.07 -16.67 12.93
CA GLU A 118 11.24 -18.12 12.75
C GLU A 118 10.74 -18.58 11.38
N VAL A 119 9.55 -18.15 10.97
CA VAL A 119 8.99 -18.46 9.64
C VAL A 119 9.94 -17.97 8.53
N LEU A 120 10.48 -16.76 8.64
CA LEU A 120 11.40 -16.22 7.65
C LEU A 120 12.77 -16.91 7.65
N GLU A 121 13.28 -17.36 8.80
CA GLU A 121 14.49 -18.19 8.85
C GLU A 121 14.25 -19.56 8.20
N LEU A 122 13.09 -20.20 8.44
CA LEU A 122 12.73 -21.45 7.76
C LEU A 122 12.67 -21.29 6.24
N VAL A 123 12.23 -20.13 5.75
CA VAL A 123 12.28 -19.82 4.30
C VAL A 123 13.74 -19.79 3.81
N LEU A 124 14.65 -19.15 4.54
CA LEU A 124 16.07 -19.12 4.16
C LEU A 124 16.71 -20.53 4.24
N GLU A 125 16.45 -21.29 5.30
CA GLU A 125 16.97 -22.64 5.53
C GLU A 125 16.53 -23.64 4.45
N ASN A 126 15.27 -23.57 4.02
CA ASN A 126 14.75 -24.55 3.07
C ASN A 126 14.96 -24.14 1.61
N PHE A 127 15.11 -22.85 1.31
CA PHE A 127 15.13 -22.37 -0.09
C PHE A 127 16.41 -21.67 -0.51
N VAL A 128 17.22 -21.15 0.42
CA VAL A 128 18.43 -20.39 0.08
C VAL A 128 19.68 -21.19 0.45
N TYR A 129 19.80 -21.57 1.72
CA TYR A 129 20.96 -22.29 2.23
C TYR A 129 21.30 -23.61 1.50
N PRO A 130 20.35 -24.42 1.00
CA PRO A 130 20.67 -25.71 0.38
C PRO A 130 21.53 -25.60 -0.88
N TRP A 131 21.38 -24.55 -1.68
CA TRP A 131 22.20 -24.32 -2.87
C TRP A 131 23.28 -23.27 -2.63
N TYR A 132 23.07 -22.35 -1.70
CA TYR A 132 24.01 -21.25 -1.47
C TYR A 132 25.30 -21.72 -0.80
N ARG A 133 25.20 -22.64 0.17
CA ARG A 133 26.36 -23.23 0.86
C ARG A 133 27.27 -24.04 -0.07
N ASP A 134 26.73 -24.58 -1.16
CA ASP A 134 27.54 -25.29 -2.18
C ASP A 134 28.39 -24.32 -3.03
N ILE A 135 28.01 -23.03 -3.07
CA ILE A 135 28.67 -22.00 -3.87
C ILE A 135 29.65 -21.19 -3.01
N THR A 136 29.22 -20.76 -1.81
CA THR A 136 30.03 -19.91 -0.93
C THR A 136 29.55 -19.94 0.53
N ASP A 137 30.47 -19.66 1.46
CA ASP A 137 30.20 -19.52 2.90
C ASP A 137 30.01 -18.04 3.33
N ASP A 138 29.90 -17.11 2.38
CA ASP A 138 29.76 -15.68 2.68
C ASP A 138 28.32 -15.30 3.04
N GLU A 139 28.06 -14.79 4.25
CA GLU A 139 26.68 -14.44 4.66
C GLU A 139 26.21 -13.08 4.12
N ALA A 140 27.06 -12.28 3.44
CA ALA A 140 26.70 -10.93 2.98
C ALA A 140 25.42 -10.91 2.12
N PHE A 141 25.29 -11.85 1.21
CA PHE A 141 24.13 -11.96 0.34
C PHE A 141 22.86 -12.35 1.11
N VAL A 142 22.98 -13.27 2.07
CA VAL A 142 21.84 -13.72 2.87
C VAL A 142 21.39 -12.60 3.81
N ASP A 143 22.33 -11.81 4.33
CA ASP A 143 22.03 -10.62 5.14
C ASP A 143 21.27 -9.56 4.33
N GLU A 144 21.65 -9.30 3.07
CA GLU A 144 20.88 -8.43 2.17
C GLU A 144 19.46 -8.96 1.90
N LEU A 145 19.33 -10.28 1.76
CA LEU A 145 18.04 -10.93 1.60
C LEU A 145 17.18 -10.80 2.87
N ARG A 146 17.76 -10.89 4.08
CA ARG A 146 17.06 -10.66 5.35
C ARG A 146 16.51 -9.23 5.44
N VAL A 147 17.32 -8.24 5.09
CA VAL A 147 16.88 -6.83 5.04
C VAL A 147 15.72 -6.67 4.04
N THR A 148 15.82 -7.31 2.88
CA THR A 148 14.77 -7.27 1.85
C THR A 148 13.47 -7.96 2.31
N LEU A 149 13.57 -9.10 3.00
CA LEU A 149 12.42 -9.80 3.57
C LEU A 149 11.77 -9.00 4.71
N ARG A 150 12.56 -8.33 5.56
CA ARG A 150 12.07 -7.39 6.56
C ARG A 150 11.32 -6.23 5.92
N PHE A 151 11.86 -5.65 4.84
CA PHE A 151 11.20 -4.61 4.07
C PHE A 151 9.82 -5.08 3.60
N PHE A 152 9.79 -6.21 2.89
CA PHE A 152 8.58 -6.84 2.38
C PHE A 152 7.54 -7.07 3.48
N ALA A 153 7.94 -7.71 4.59
CA ALA A 153 7.05 -8.01 5.70
C ALA A 153 6.49 -6.73 6.34
N SER A 154 7.32 -5.69 6.50
CA SER A 154 6.90 -4.41 7.06
C SER A 154 5.84 -3.71 6.19
N VAL A 155 6.03 -3.74 4.87
CA VAL A 155 5.07 -3.19 3.91
C VAL A 155 3.74 -3.96 3.98
N LEU A 156 3.79 -5.30 4.07
CA LEU A 156 2.60 -6.11 4.21
C LEU A 156 1.83 -5.81 5.50
N VAL A 157 2.52 -5.74 6.65
CA VAL A 157 1.88 -5.44 7.94
C VAL A 157 1.19 -4.07 7.90
N ARG A 158 1.87 -3.03 7.40
CA ARG A 158 1.26 -1.70 7.27
C ARG A 158 0.05 -1.67 6.36
N ARG A 159 0.07 -2.45 5.29
CA ARG A 159 -1.07 -2.54 4.36
C ARG A 159 -2.21 -3.29 5.02
N ALA A 160 -1.94 -4.43 5.64
CA ALA A 160 -2.93 -5.22 6.37
C ALA A 160 -3.64 -4.38 7.45
N GLN A 161 -2.91 -3.55 8.20
CA GLN A 161 -3.47 -2.62 9.20
C GLN A 161 -4.41 -1.56 8.60
N LYS A 162 -4.27 -1.24 7.30
CA LYS A 162 -5.13 -0.28 6.59
C LYS A 162 -6.31 -0.96 5.88
N VAL A 163 -6.33 -2.30 5.81
CA VAL A 163 -7.42 -3.03 5.16
C VAL A 163 -8.62 -3.08 6.09
N ASP A 164 -9.76 -2.61 5.59
CA ASP A 164 -11.06 -2.81 6.22
C ASP A 164 -11.53 -4.26 5.99
N VAL A 165 -11.16 -5.13 6.93
CA VAL A 165 -11.45 -6.57 6.89
C VAL A 165 -12.95 -6.85 6.72
N PRO A 166 -13.88 -6.24 7.49
CA PRO A 166 -15.32 -6.37 7.26
C PRO A 166 -15.77 -6.09 5.83
N THR A 167 -15.27 -5.02 5.20
CA THR A 167 -15.63 -4.67 3.82
C THR A 167 -15.08 -5.67 2.81
N VAL A 168 -13.88 -6.21 3.02
CA VAL A 168 -13.32 -7.26 2.16
C VAL A 168 -14.14 -8.55 2.28
N ILE A 169 -14.48 -8.95 3.50
CA ILE A 169 -15.24 -10.18 3.77
C ILE A 169 -16.65 -10.07 3.15
N SER A 170 -17.42 -9.06 3.54
CA SER A 170 -18.81 -8.89 3.09
C SER A 170 -18.90 -8.53 1.60
N GLY A 171 -17.99 -7.70 1.12
CA GLY A 171 -18.06 -7.12 -0.23
C GLY A 171 -17.53 -8.03 -1.34
N LYS A 172 -16.51 -8.86 -1.06
CA LYS A 172 -15.84 -9.71 -2.04
C LYS A 172 -15.90 -11.19 -1.66
N LEU A 173 -15.38 -11.55 -0.48
CA LEU A 173 -15.20 -12.96 -0.10
C LEU A 173 -16.53 -13.71 -0.03
N LEU A 174 -17.54 -13.13 0.64
CA LEU A 174 -18.85 -13.75 0.79
C LEU A 174 -19.54 -13.96 -0.56
N LYS A 175 -19.41 -13.01 -1.50
CA LYS A 175 -19.99 -13.17 -2.85
C LYS A 175 -19.36 -14.35 -3.60
N VAL A 176 -18.04 -14.48 -3.51
CA VAL A 176 -17.32 -15.61 -4.11
C VAL A 176 -17.71 -16.91 -3.43
N ALA A 177 -17.72 -16.95 -2.10
CA ALA A 177 -18.13 -18.12 -1.33
C ALA A 177 -19.55 -18.57 -1.68
N MET A 178 -20.51 -17.64 -1.77
CA MET A 178 -21.89 -17.94 -2.17
C MET A 178 -21.97 -18.50 -3.59
N LYS A 179 -21.20 -17.95 -4.54
CA LYS A 179 -21.10 -18.51 -5.89
C LYS A 179 -20.55 -19.94 -5.85
N HIS A 180 -19.51 -20.19 -5.04
CA HIS A 180 -18.94 -21.53 -4.86
C HIS A 180 -19.97 -22.51 -4.28
N ILE A 181 -20.71 -22.11 -3.23
CA ILE A 181 -21.75 -22.93 -2.61
C ILE A 181 -22.87 -23.24 -3.61
N GLU A 182 -23.32 -22.26 -4.39
CA GLU A 182 -24.37 -22.45 -5.41
C GLU A 182 -23.93 -23.47 -6.48
N ILE A 183 -22.70 -23.36 -6.97
CA ILE A 183 -22.16 -24.26 -7.99
C ILE A 183 -22.04 -25.69 -7.45
N ILE A 184 -21.51 -25.84 -6.23
CA ILE A 184 -21.40 -27.15 -5.58
C ILE A 184 -22.79 -27.76 -5.33
N ALA A 185 -23.77 -26.97 -4.89
CA ALA A 185 -25.14 -27.45 -4.68
C ALA A 185 -25.78 -27.95 -5.99
N LYS A 186 -25.56 -27.26 -7.12
CA LYS A 186 -26.01 -27.72 -8.44
C LYS A 186 -25.32 -29.02 -8.87
N ALA A 187 -24.02 -29.14 -8.61
CA ALA A 187 -23.27 -30.36 -8.90
C ALA A 187 -23.78 -31.54 -8.05
N GLN A 188 -24.06 -31.32 -6.74
CA GLN A 188 -24.65 -32.34 -5.85
C GLN A 188 -26.01 -32.83 -6.33
N GLN A 189 -26.85 -31.96 -6.92
CA GLN A 189 -28.14 -32.39 -7.48
C GLN A 189 -28.00 -33.31 -8.69
N LYS A 190 -26.89 -33.18 -9.45
CA LYS A 190 -26.63 -33.97 -10.66
C LYS A 190 -25.99 -35.33 -10.36
N VAL A 191 -25.37 -35.49 -9.19
CA VAL A 191 -24.57 -36.67 -8.86
C VAL A 191 -25.10 -37.36 -7.60
N ARG A 192 -25.39 -38.66 -7.70
CA ARG A 192 -25.83 -39.48 -6.54
C ARG A 192 -24.68 -39.99 -5.66
N ASN A 193 -23.45 -40.07 -6.21
CA ASN A 193 -22.26 -40.59 -5.52
C ASN A 193 -21.26 -39.47 -5.22
N PHE A 194 -20.77 -39.37 -3.98
CA PHE A 194 -19.82 -38.32 -3.57
C PHE A 194 -18.50 -38.33 -4.35
N ASP A 195 -18.04 -39.50 -4.82
CA ASP A 195 -16.77 -39.63 -5.55
C ASP A 195 -16.74 -38.85 -6.88
N ASN A 196 -17.89 -38.65 -7.52
CA ASN A 196 -17.98 -37.92 -8.80
C ASN A 196 -18.29 -36.42 -8.61
N LEU A 197 -18.40 -35.96 -7.36
CA LEU A 197 -18.81 -34.59 -7.06
C LEU A 197 -17.79 -33.55 -7.55
N GLN A 198 -16.50 -33.85 -7.38
CA GLN A 198 -15.42 -32.95 -7.80
C GLN A 198 -15.46 -32.72 -9.32
N GLN A 199 -15.60 -33.79 -10.09
CA GLN A 199 -15.65 -33.73 -11.56
C GLN A 199 -16.88 -32.95 -12.01
N ALA A 200 -18.05 -33.22 -11.43
CA ALA A 200 -19.28 -32.49 -11.74
C ALA A 200 -19.19 -31.01 -11.36
N ALA A 201 -18.57 -30.67 -10.24
CA ALA A 201 -18.35 -29.26 -9.86
C ALA A 201 -17.46 -28.55 -10.89
N LEU A 202 -16.36 -29.18 -11.33
CA LEU A 202 -15.48 -28.61 -12.37
C LEU A 202 -16.22 -28.39 -13.71
N GLU A 203 -17.11 -29.31 -14.09
CA GLU A 203 -17.96 -29.16 -15.28
C GLU A 203 -18.95 -28.00 -15.13
N GLU A 204 -19.55 -27.82 -13.96
CA GLU A 204 -20.43 -26.67 -13.68
C GLU A 204 -19.68 -25.34 -13.69
N TYR A 205 -18.42 -25.30 -13.25
CA TYR A 205 -17.57 -24.11 -13.37
C TYR A 205 -17.28 -23.78 -14.84
N GLY A 206 -17.00 -24.79 -15.66
CA GLY A 206 -16.76 -24.64 -17.09
C GLY A 206 -15.80 -23.47 -17.43
N PRO A 207 -16.26 -22.43 -18.15
CA PRO A 207 -15.42 -21.29 -18.56
C PRO A 207 -15.06 -20.34 -17.41
N ASP A 208 -15.81 -20.35 -16.31
CA ASP A 208 -15.59 -19.50 -15.13
C ASP A 208 -14.51 -20.05 -14.20
N LEU A 209 -13.96 -21.23 -14.49
CA LEU A 209 -12.89 -21.84 -13.69
C LEU A 209 -11.62 -20.99 -13.76
N HIS A 210 -11.15 -20.55 -12.60
CA HIS A 210 -9.94 -19.76 -12.49
C HIS A 210 -8.71 -20.54 -13.02
N VAL A 211 -7.81 -19.87 -13.73
CA VAL A 211 -6.62 -20.50 -14.37
C VAL A 211 -5.75 -21.27 -13.38
N ALA A 212 -5.62 -20.77 -12.15
CA ALA A 212 -4.85 -21.41 -11.09
C ALA A 212 -5.41 -22.80 -10.68
N LEU A 213 -6.70 -23.07 -10.89
CA LEU A 213 -7.33 -24.33 -10.49
C LEU A 213 -7.18 -25.44 -11.53
N ARG A 214 -6.57 -25.17 -12.70
CA ARG A 214 -6.44 -26.15 -13.79
C ARG A 214 -5.34 -27.17 -13.54
N SER A 215 -4.23 -26.74 -12.97
CA SER A 215 -3.10 -27.60 -12.62
C SER A 215 -2.20 -26.91 -11.61
N ARG A 216 -1.44 -27.70 -10.85
CA ARG A 216 -0.42 -27.16 -9.93
C ARG A 216 0.63 -26.32 -10.64
N ARG A 217 0.91 -26.61 -11.91
CA ARG A 217 1.83 -25.81 -12.75
C ARG A 217 1.23 -24.44 -13.07
N ASP A 218 -0.05 -24.39 -13.43
CA ASP A 218 -0.74 -23.15 -13.77
C ASP A 218 -0.97 -22.26 -12.55
N GLU A 219 -1.26 -22.86 -11.38
CA GLU A 219 -1.29 -22.18 -10.09
C GLU A 219 0.04 -21.46 -9.81
N LEU A 220 1.14 -22.19 -9.94
CA LEU A 220 2.47 -21.66 -9.68
C LEU A 220 2.82 -20.54 -10.67
N LEU A 221 2.48 -20.70 -11.96
CA LEU A 221 2.66 -19.65 -12.98
C LEU A 221 1.81 -18.41 -12.68
N TYR A 222 0.57 -18.59 -12.25
CA TYR A 222 -0.32 -17.50 -11.84
C TYR A 222 0.25 -16.74 -10.65
N LEU A 223 0.69 -17.45 -9.60
CA LEU A 223 1.29 -16.84 -8.42
C LEU A 223 2.60 -16.12 -8.77
N ARG A 224 3.47 -16.69 -9.62
CA ARG A 224 4.67 -15.99 -10.10
C ARG A 224 4.31 -14.67 -10.77
N LYS A 225 3.28 -14.67 -11.61
CA LYS A 225 2.86 -13.45 -12.31
C LYS A 225 2.26 -12.43 -11.35
N LEU A 226 1.48 -12.89 -10.38
CA LEU A 226 0.92 -12.05 -9.33
C LEU A 226 2.03 -11.41 -8.48
N THR A 227 3.02 -12.18 -8.07
CA THR A 227 4.21 -11.69 -7.34
C THR A 227 4.96 -10.61 -8.12
N GLU A 228 5.20 -10.81 -9.43
CA GLU A 228 5.82 -9.79 -10.28
C GLU A 228 5.01 -8.48 -10.34
N MET A 229 3.68 -8.58 -10.41
CA MET A 229 2.81 -7.40 -10.40
C MET A 229 2.83 -6.67 -9.06
N LEU A 230 3.14 -7.39 -7.96
CA LEU A 230 3.25 -6.83 -6.63
C LEU A 230 4.60 -6.15 -6.38
N PHE A 231 5.68 -6.49 -7.09
CA PHE A 231 7.03 -5.97 -6.85
C PHE A 231 7.15 -4.45 -6.69
N PRO A 232 6.56 -3.61 -7.57
CA PRO A 232 6.63 -2.14 -7.42
C PRO A 232 6.04 -1.62 -6.10
N TYR A 233 5.27 -2.47 -5.42
CA TYR A 233 4.53 -2.13 -4.22
C TYR A 233 5.13 -2.77 -2.96
N ILE A 234 5.92 -3.84 -3.08
CA ILE A 234 6.38 -4.66 -1.94
C ILE A 234 7.91 -4.72 -1.82
N LEU A 235 8.66 -4.34 -2.86
CA LEU A 235 10.11 -4.31 -2.85
C LEU A 235 10.66 -2.89 -2.91
N PRO A 236 11.89 -2.67 -2.41
CA PRO A 236 12.61 -1.42 -2.64
C PRO A 236 12.80 -1.17 -4.15
N PRO A 237 12.74 0.08 -4.64
CA PRO A 237 12.90 0.40 -6.05
C PRO A 237 14.19 -0.18 -6.67
N LYS A 238 15.32 -0.05 -5.97
CA LYS A 238 16.63 -0.57 -6.41
C LYS A 238 16.66 -2.10 -6.55
N ALA A 239 15.94 -2.82 -5.69
CA ALA A 239 15.85 -4.28 -5.79
C ALA A 239 15.09 -4.74 -7.04
N THR A 240 14.18 -3.91 -7.57
CA THR A 240 13.46 -4.22 -8.82
C THR A 240 14.31 -4.02 -10.08
N GLU A 241 15.37 -3.23 -10.00
CA GLU A 241 16.31 -3.01 -11.12
C GLU A 241 17.26 -4.19 -11.30
N CYS A 242 17.63 -4.87 -10.21
CA CYS A 242 18.44 -6.08 -10.27
C CYS A 242 17.59 -7.30 -10.67
N ARG A 243 17.62 -7.64 -11.97
CA ARG A 243 16.85 -8.77 -12.51
C ARG A 243 17.09 -10.11 -11.79
N SER A 244 18.34 -10.40 -11.44
CA SER A 244 18.69 -11.67 -10.77
C SER A 244 18.07 -11.76 -9.37
N LEU A 245 18.17 -10.67 -8.59
CA LEU A 245 17.57 -10.58 -7.26
C LEU A 245 16.05 -10.65 -7.34
N ALA A 246 15.43 -9.89 -8.26
CA ALA A 246 13.99 -9.89 -8.45
C ALA A 246 13.46 -11.30 -8.84
N LEU A 247 14.16 -12.02 -9.70
CA LEU A 247 13.80 -13.40 -10.06
C LEU A 247 13.93 -14.35 -8.87
N LEU A 248 15.00 -14.23 -8.08
CA LEU A 248 15.16 -15.06 -6.89
C LEU A 248 14.07 -14.78 -5.86
N ILE A 249 13.81 -13.51 -5.54
CA ILE A 249 12.74 -13.12 -4.62
C ILE A 249 11.39 -13.62 -5.13
N ARG A 250 11.14 -13.58 -6.45
CA ARG A 250 9.90 -14.12 -7.04
C ARG A 250 9.74 -15.60 -6.70
N GLU A 251 10.79 -16.39 -6.87
CA GLU A 251 10.75 -17.83 -6.60
C GLU A 251 10.61 -18.12 -5.11
N ILE A 252 11.32 -17.38 -4.25
CA ILE A 252 11.19 -17.49 -2.78
C ILE A 252 9.76 -17.16 -2.35
N LEU A 253 9.24 -15.99 -2.69
CA LEU A 253 7.88 -15.58 -2.27
C LEU A 253 6.82 -16.50 -2.86
N THR A 254 6.96 -16.92 -4.12
CA THR A 254 5.95 -17.77 -4.76
C THR A 254 5.99 -19.19 -4.21
N GLY A 255 7.17 -19.83 -4.20
CA GLY A 255 7.32 -21.24 -3.85
C GLY A 255 7.33 -21.51 -2.35
N SER A 256 7.91 -20.61 -1.56
CA SER A 256 8.11 -20.80 -0.12
C SER A 256 7.01 -20.20 0.73
N VAL A 257 6.34 -19.15 0.24
CA VAL A 257 5.36 -18.39 1.01
C VAL A 257 3.97 -18.55 0.43
N PHE A 258 3.70 -18.00 -0.76
CA PHE A 258 2.34 -17.92 -1.27
C PHE A 258 1.74 -19.28 -1.60
N LEU A 259 2.50 -20.17 -2.23
CA LEU A 259 1.98 -21.47 -2.62
C LEU A 259 1.62 -22.33 -1.38
N PRO A 260 2.49 -22.50 -0.37
CA PRO A 260 2.11 -23.16 0.89
C PRO A 260 0.98 -22.45 1.64
N CYS A 261 0.94 -21.10 1.63
CA CYS A 261 -0.17 -20.36 2.23
C CYS A 261 -1.50 -20.66 1.54
N MET A 262 -1.52 -20.78 0.21
CA MET A 262 -2.74 -21.15 -0.53
C MET A 262 -3.19 -22.57 -0.19
N ASP A 263 -2.25 -23.52 -0.06
CA ASP A 263 -2.58 -24.89 0.36
C ASP A 263 -3.16 -24.92 1.78
N PHE A 264 -2.53 -24.18 2.72
CA PHE A 264 -3.02 -24.05 4.08
C PHE A 264 -4.41 -23.40 4.14
N LEU A 265 -4.65 -22.32 3.39
CA LEU A 265 -5.95 -21.66 3.35
C LEU A 265 -7.03 -22.48 2.64
N ALA A 266 -6.65 -23.37 1.73
CA ALA A 266 -7.57 -24.26 1.02
C ALA A 266 -7.88 -25.54 1.81
N ASP A 267 -7.13 -25.83 2.87
CA ASP A 267 -7.34 -26.99 3.72
C ASP A 267 -8.70 -26.90 4.45
N PRO A 268 -9.56 -27.94 4.37
CA PRO A 268 -10.90 -27.89 4.91
C PRO A 268 -10.92 -27.71 6.43
N ASP A 269 -9.96 -28.27 7.17
CA ASP A 269 -9.89 -28.09 8.62
C ASP A 269 -9.53 -26.63 8.96
N THR A 270 -8.62 -26.03 8.21
CA THR A 270 -8.28 -24.61 8.34
C THR A 270 -9.47 -23.70 8.03
N VAL A 271 -10.19 -23.96 6.94
CA VAL A 271 -11.41 -23.20 6.60
C VAL A 271 -12.47 -23.35 7.70
N ASN A 272 -12.71 -24.57 8.18
CA ASN A 272 -13.65 -24.83 9.27
C ASN A 272 -13.25 -24.08 10.54
N HIS A 273 -11.96 -24.11 10.90
CA HIS A 273 -11.44 -23.39 12.05
C HIS A 273 -11.62 -21.87 11.92
N LEU A 274 -11.33 -21.31 10.74
CA LEU A 274 -11.57 -19.88 10.47
C LEU A 274 -13.05 -19.51 10.65
N VAL A 275 -13.96 -20.34 10.11
CA VAL A 275 -15.41 -20.13 10.27
C VAL A 275 -15.82 -20.19 11.74
N LEU A 276 -15.28 -21.15 12.51
CA LEU A 276 -15.51 -21.22 13.96
C LEU A 276 -15.03 -19.96 14.66
N ILE A 277 -13.81 -19.47 14.38
CA ILE A 277 -13.29 -18.22 14.98
C ILE A 277 -14.23 -17.02 14.73
N PHE A 278 -14.86 -16.94 13.55
CA PHE A 278 -15.73 -15.81 13.21
C PHE A 278 -17.16 -15.94 13.72
N ILE A 279 -17.64 -17.16 14.01
CA ILE A 279 -19.03 -17.42 14.43
C ILE A 279 -19.10 -17.69 15.94
N ASP A 280 -18.05 -18.22 16.53
CA ASP A 280 -18.02 -18.58 17.94
C ASP A 280 -17.88 -17.31 18.80
N ASP A 281 -18.96 -16.98 19.52
CA ASP A 281 -19.01 -15.88 20.48
C ASP A 281 -18.34 -16.25 21.82
N THR A 282 -17.79 -17.47 21.95
CA THR A 282 -17.08 -17.89 23.16
C THR A 282 -15.82 -17.04 23.34
N PRO A 283 -15.65 -16.37 24.50
CA PRO A 283 -14.46 -15.57 24.73
C PRO A 283 -13.21 -16.46 24.68
N PRO A 284 -12.12 -16.03 24.00
CA PRO A 284 -10.89 -16.80 23.96
C PRO A 284 -10.39 -17.05 25.38
N GLU A 285 -9.75 -18.21 25.58
CA GLU A 285 -9.21 -18.58 26.89
C GLU A 285 -8.33 -17.45 27.44
N PRO A 286 -8.50 -17.06 28.72
CA PRO A 286 -7.73 -15.97 29.29
C PRO A 286 -6.24 -16.32 29.25
N ALA A 287 -5.45 -15.45 28.62
CA ALA A 287 -4.02 -15.64 28.48
C ALA A 287 -3.35 -15.86 29.85
N THR A 288 -2.70 -17.01 30.02
CA THR A 288 -1.99 -17.40 31.25
C THR A 288 -0.70 -16.62 31.47
N GLU A 289 -0.17 -16.00 30.41
CA GLU A 289 1.09 -15.30 30.42
C GLU A 289 0.90 -13.77 30.35
N PRO A 290 1.79 -12.99 30.99
CA PRO A 290 1.74 -11.54 30.90
C PRO A 290 1.92 -11.07 29.44
N PRO A 291 1.32 -9.94 29.07
CA PRO A 291 1.45 -9.39 27.72
C PRO A 291 2.93 -9.12 27.42
N SER A 292 3.43 -9.70 26.33
CA SER A 292 4.82 -9.53 25.92
C SER A 292 5.16 -8.06 25.64
N GLY A 293 6.42 -7.67 25.81
CA GLY A 293 6.87 -6.31 25.48
C GLY A 293 6.75 -6.01 23.98
N LEU A 294 6.60 -4.73 23.66
CA LEU A 294 6.63 -4.24 22.28
C LEU A 294 8.09 -4.08 21.83
N VAL A 295 8.42 -4.69 20.69
CA VAL A 295 9.76 -4.63 20.08
C VAL A 295 9.67 -4.03 18.67
N PRO A 296 10.75 -3.38 18.18
CA PRO A 296 10.81 -2.94 16.79
C PRO A 296 10.77 -4.14 15.83
N PHE A 297 9.89 -4.08 14.84
CA PHE A 297 9.59 -5.21 13.96
C PHE A 297 10.82 -5.74 13.20
N LEU A 298 11.11 -7.03 13.38
CA LEU A 298 12.17 -7.82 12.76
C LEU A 298 13.56 -7.18 12.83
N GLN A 299 13.84 -6.39 13.87
CA GLN A 299 15.12 -5.72 14.01
C GLN A 299 16.28 -6.72 14.12
N LYS A 300 16.17 -7.66 15.07
CA LYS A 300 17.19 -8.69 15.31
C LYS A 300 17.37 -9.63 14.11
N TYR A 301 16.31 -9.86 13.36
CA TYR A 301 16.36 -10.70 12.15
C TYR A 301 17.23 -10.07 11.06
N ALA A 302 17.16 -8.75 10.87
CA ALA A 302 17.89 -8.05 9.81
C ALA A 302 19.28 -7.54 10.23
N GLU A 303 19.74 -7.84 11.45
CA GLU A 303 21.09 -7.50 11.88
C GLU A 303 22.13 -8.32 11.11
N SER A 304 23.15 -7.64 10.56
CA SER A 304 24.24 -8.27 9.81
C SER A 304 24.96 -9.31 10.67
N ARG A 305 24.97 -10.55 10.20
CA ARG A 305 25.74 -11.65 10.81
C ARG A 305 27.15 -11.70 10.25
N ASN A 306 27.38 -11.07 9.10
CA ASN A 306 28.70 -11.00 8.52
C ASN A 306 29.63 -10.08 9.32
N MET A 307 30.68 -10.66 9.91
CA MET A 307 31.72 -9.94 10.65
C MET A 307 32.88 -9.49 9.75
N LYS A 308 32.85 -9.84 8.46
CA LYS A 308 33.89 -9.43 7.51
C LYS A 308 33.53 -8.06 6.94
N GLN A 309 34.33 -7.05 7.25
CA GLN A 309 34.25 -5.76 6.54
C GLN A 309 34.51 -6.01 5.05
N SER A 310 33.52 -5.70 4.21
CA SER A 310 33.73 -5.70 2.76
C SER A 310 34.87 -4.76 2.40
N VAL A 311 35.83 -5.24 1.61
CA VAL A 311 36.99 -4.46 1.13
C VAL A 311 36.56 -3.23 0.32
N LEU A 312 35.31 -3.23 -0.18
CA LEU A 312 34.71 -2.15 -0.95
C LEU A 312 33.85 -1.20 -0.10
N LYS A 313 33.73 -1.45 1.21
CA LYS A 313 32.99 -0.58 2.14
C LYS A 313 33.81 0.69 2.36
N LEU A 314 33.33 1.80 1.83
CA LEU A 314 33.86 3.12 2.15
C LEU A 314 33.32 3.52 3.52
N GLU A 315 34.19 3.97 4.42
CA GLU A 315 33.74 4.54 5.69
C GLU A 315 33.35 6.01 5.49
N LEU A 316 32.33 6.48 6.21
CA LEU A 316 31.91 7.89 6.13
C LEU A 316 33.09 8.84 6.45
N LYS A 317 33.98 8.42 7.35
CA LYS A 317 35.21 9.17 7.68
C LYS A 317 36.16 9.31 6.49
N GLU A 318 36.24 8.32 5.61
CA GLU A 318 37.05 8.37 4.39
C GLU A 318 36.39 9.24 3.33
N ILE A 319 35.07 9.08 3.14
CA ILE A 319 34.25 9.91 2.24
C ILE A 319 34.39 11.39 2.59
N ARG A 320 34.35 11.72 3.88
CA ARG A 320 34.49 13.11 4.36
C ARG A 320 35.91 13.68 4.21
N LYS A 321 36.94 12.84 4.20
CA LYS A 321 38.34 13.29 4.04
C LYS A 321 38.68 13.62 2.59
N GLN A 322 38.10 12.92 1.63
CA GLN A 322 38.34 13.13 0.20
C GLN A 322 37.30 14.08 -0.39
N GLN A 323 37.73 15.26 -0.84
CA GLN A 323 36.82 16.28 -1.40
C GLN A 323 36.00 15.79 -2.60
N ASP A 324 36.64 15.05 -3.52
CA ASP A 324 35.96 14.52 -4.71
C ASP A 324 34.87 13.50 -4.35
N LEU A 325 35.16 12.64 -3.38
CA LEU A 325 34.23 11.61 -2.92
C LEU A 325 33.08 12.23 -2.11
N LEU A 326 33.36 13.24 -1.28
CA LEU A 326 32.35 14.01 -0.57
C LEU A 326 31.40 14.74 -1.54
N PHE A 327 31.92 15.31 -2.62
CA PHE A 327 31.09 15.99 -3.63
C PHE A 327 30.14 15.02 -4.33
N ARG A 328 30.63 13.83 -4.71
CA ARG A 328 29.79 12.76 -5.27
C ARG A 328 28.75 12.28 -4.25
N PHE A 329 29.16 12.07 -3.00
CA PHE A 329 28.24 11.70 -1.93
C PHE A 329 27.14 12.76 -1.72
N MET A 330 27.47 14.06 -1.79
CA MET A 330 26.47 15.13 -1.73
C MET A 330 25.52 15.12 -2.93
N ASN A 331 26.01 14.84 -4.15
CA ASN A 331 25.15 14.71 -5.32
C ASN A 331 24.20 13.51 -5.21
N PHE A 332 24.70 12.38 -4.71
CA PHE A 332 23.89 11.21 -4.37
C PHE A 332 22.82 11.56 -3.33
N LEU A 333 23.19 12.20 -2.21
CA LEU A 333 22.22 12.64 -1.20
C LEU A 333 21.20 13.64 -1.76
N LYS A 334 21.58 14.45 -2.76
CA LYS A 334 20.67 15.38 -3.45
C LYS A 334 19.65 14.65 -4.31
N GLN A 335 20.06 13.59 -5.02
CA GLN A 335 19.15 12.74 -5.77
C GLN A 335 18.17 12.00 -4.85
N GLU A 336 18.65 11.56 -3.68
CA GLU A 336 17.86 10.87 -2.66
C GLU A 336 17.11 11.81 -1.69
N GLY A 337 17.16 13.13 -1.91
CA GLY A 337 16.46 14.13 -1.08
C GLY A 337 16.91 14.19 0.38
N ALA A 338 18.11 13.73 0.69
CA ALA A 338 18.64 13.56 2.06
C ALA A 338 19.83 14.48 2.39
N VAL A 339 20.06 15.54 1.61
CA VAL A 339 21.18 16.49 1.83
C VAL A 339 21.11 17.13 3.21
N HIS A 340 19.90 17.41 3.70
CA HIS A 340 19.68 18.01 5.02
C HIS A 340 20.23 17.15 6.17
N VAL A 341 20.30 15.83 6.00
CA VAL A 341 20.89 14.88 6.98
C VAL A 341 22.38 15.16 7.15
N LEU A 342 23.12 15.31 6.05
CA LEU A 342 24.54 15.68 6.09
C LEU A 342 24.74 17.13 6.56
N GLN A 343 23.87 18.04 6.12
CA GLN A 343 23.92 19.45 6.54
C GLN A 343 23.72 19.60 8.05
N PHE A 344 22.83 18.81 8.66
CA PHE A 344 22.66 18.78 10.11
C PHE A 344 23.96 18.40 10.81
N CYS A 345 24.63 17.32 10.38
CA CYS A 345 25.93 16.91 10.95
C CYS A 345 26.96 18.04 10.89
N LEU A 346 27.11 18.69 9.73
CA LEU A 346 28.07 19.79 9.56
C LEU A 346 27.72 21.00 10.46
N THR A 347 26.44 21.36 10.52
CA THR A 347 25.96 22.49 11.34
C THR A 347 26.19 22.22 12.83
N VAL A 348 25.94 21.00 13.30
CA VAL A 348 26.14 20.61 14.70
C VAL A 348 27.62 20.49 15.04
N GLU A 349 28.48 20.01 14.13
CA GLU A 349 29.93 20.02 14.34
C GLU A 349 30.48 21.44 14.49
N GLU A 350 30.10 22.35 13.58
CA GLU A 350 30.50 23.77 13.66
C GLU A 350 29.98 24.43 14.94
N PHE A 351 28.77 24.07 15.38
CA PHE A 351 28.21 24.53 16.63
C PHE A 351 28.97 23.99 17.84
N ASN A 352 29.31 22.70 17.85
CA ASN A 352 30.07 22.05 18.92
C ASN A 352 31.47 22.67 19.06
N ASP A 353 32.14 22.99 17.95
CA ASP A 353 33.45 23.67 17.97
C ASP A 353 33.38 25.10 18.57
N LYS A 354 32.23 25.76 18.44
CA LYS A 354 32.00 27.08 19.05
C LYS A 354 31.63 26.96 20.53
N ILE A 355 30.80 25.99 20.90
CA ILE A 355 30.27 25.87 22.26
C ILE A 355 31.28 25.31 23.26
N LEU A 356 32.25 24.50 22.81
CA LEU A 356 33.28 23.90 23.67
C LEU A 356 34.36 24.90 24.15
N ARG A 357 34.27 26.18 23.76
CA ARG A 357 35.18 27.22 24.23
C ARG A 357 34.83 27.62 25.67
N PRO A 358 35.80 27.60 26.61
CA PRO A 358 35.52 27.76 28.04
C PRO A 358 35.07 29.17 28.48
N GLU A 359 35.31 30.20 27.66
CA GLU A 359 34.85 31.58 27.94
C GLU A 359 34.04 32.09 26.75
N LEU A 360 32.71 32.11 26.88
CA LEU A 360 31.80 32.68 25.89
C LEU A 360 31.38 34.09 26.32
N SER A 361 31.52 35.07 25.44
CA SER A 361 31.00 36.42 25.65
C SER A 361 29.47 36.47 25.49
N ASP A 362 28.79 37.44 26.12
CA ASP A 362 27.33 37.63 25.98
C ASP A 362 26.86 37.77 24.53
N SER A 363 27.69 38.35 23.64
CA SER A 363 27.41 38.43 22.21
C SER A 363 27.46 37.07 21.51
N GLU A 364 28.42 36.21 21.88
CA GLU A 364 28.56 34.86 21.34
C GLU A 364 27.43 33.95 21.84
N MET A 365 27.05 34.06 23.11
CA MET A 365 25.92 33.31 23.67
C MET A 365 24.61 33.62 22.94
N ARG A 366 24.38 34.89 22.58
CA ARG A 366 23.20 35.28 21.77
C ARG A 366 23.27 34.73 20.36
N SER A 367 24.45 34.74 19.72
CA SER A 367 24.64 34.13 18.40
C SER A 367 24.37 32.64 18.44
N LEU A 368 24.92 31.92 19.41
CA LEU A 368 24.70 30.48 19.60
C LEU A 368 23.24 30.16 19.92
N HIS A 369 22.55 31.01 20.69
CA HIS A 369 21.12 30.84 20.95
C HIS A 369 20.28 30.93 19.68
N GLU A 370 20.61 31.88 18.79
CA GLU A 370 19.97 31.96 17.48
C GLU A 370 20.31 30.76 16.59
N GLU A 371 21.55 30.27 16.61
CA GLU A 371 21.92 29.02 15.91
C GLU A 371 21.09 27.82 16.39
N VAL A 372 20.90 27.64 17.71
CA VAL A 372 20.05 26.58 18.27
C VAL A 372 18.59 26.73 17.85
N LYS A 373 18.05 27.95 17.85
CA LYS A 373 16.69 28.21 17.34
C LYS A 373 16.55 27.83 15.87
N GLN A 374 17.57 28.12 15.06
CA GLN A 374 17.58 27.73 13.65
C GLN A 374 17.65 26.21 13.50
N ILE A 375 18.51 25.52 14.27
CA ILE A 375 18.59 24.06 14.26
C ILE A 375 17.22 23.45 14.63
N TYR A 376 16.58 23.94 15.69
CA TYR A 376 15.26 23.47 16.10
C TYR A 376 14.19 23.71 15.02
N LYS A 377 14.15 24.91 14.44
CA LYS A 377 13.17 25.26 13.41
C LYS A 377 13.34 24.46 12.12
N THR A 378 14.57 24.25 11.70
CA THR A 378 14.90 23.60 10.42
C THR A 378 14.80 22.09 10.52
N TYR A 379 15.25 21.47 11.62
CA TYR A 379 15.40 20.01 11.67
C TYR A 379 14.44 19.31 12.64
N CYS A 380 13.91 19.99 13.66
CA CYS A 380 13.10 19.34 14.70
C CYS A 380 11.59 19.60 14.57
N LEU A 381 11.18 20.71 13.94
CA LEU A 381 9.76 21.05 13.78
C LEU A 381 9.04 20.11 12.80
N ASP A 382 7.82 19.72 13.17
CA ASP A 382 6.93 18.89 12.34
C ASP A 382 6.55 19.54 11.01
N GLU A 383 6.49 20.87 10.98
CA GLU A 383 6.13 21.67 9.80
C GLU A 383 7.31 21.90 8.83
N SER A 384 8.54 21.53 9.23
CA SER A 384 9.73 21.76 8.41
C SER A 384 9.85 20.76 7.27
N ILE A 385 10.32 21.24 6.11
CA ILE A 385 10.65 20.43 4.93
C ILE A 385 11.86 19.53 5.21
N ASP A 386 12.84 20.03 5.97
CA ASP A 386 14.12 19.36 6.26
C ASP A 386 14.10 18.63 7.62
N LYS A 387 12.90 18.24 8.08
CA LYS A 387 12.71 17.55 9.35
C LYS A 387 13.48 16.23 9.42
N ILE A 388 14.24 16.05 10.49
CA ILE A 388 14.86 14.78 10.87
C ILE A 388 14.08 14.18 12.05
N ARG A 389 13.80 12.88 12.01
CA ARG A 389 13.08 12.19 13.09
C ARG A 389 14.05 11.86 14.23
N PHE A 390 13.87 12.50 15.36
CA PHE A 390 14.59 12.20 16.61
C PHE A 390 13.63 11.61 17.66
N ASP A 391 14.18 11.07 18.74
CA ASP A 391 13.38 10.70 19.90
C ASP A 391 12.64 11.93 20.45
N PRO A 392 11.34 11.85 20.77
CA PRO A 392 10.59 12.96 21.37
C PRO A 392 11.25 13.58 22.61
N SER A 393 12.01 12.80 23.40
CA SER A 393 12.77 13.33 24.53
C SER A 393 13.81 14.37 24.09
N ILE A 394 14.63 14.02 23.10
CA ILE A 394 15.69 14.86 22.52
C ILE A 394 15.09 16.13 21.92
N VAL A 395 13.99 16.01 21.16
CA VAL A 395 13.30 17.16 20.57
C VAL A 395 12.78 18.10 21.66
N GLY A 396 12.22 17.55 22.73
CA GLY A 396 11.73 18.33 23.87
C GLY A 396 12.86 19.08 24.60
N GLU A 397 14.01 18.44 24.79
CA GLU A 397 15.18 19.09 25.40
C GLU A 397 15.73 20.24 24.55
N ILE A 398 15.88 20.03 23.23
CA ILE A 398 16.31 21.07 22.29
C ILE A 398 15.29 22.22 22.25
N GLN A 399 14.00 21.89 22.26
CA GLN A 399 12.91 22.88 22.28
C GLN A 399 12.98 23.78 23.52
N ASN A 400 13.19 23.19 24.70
CA ASN A 400 13.28 23.93 25.96
C ASN A 400 14.40 24.97 25.93
N ILE A 401 15.52 24.65 25.29
CA ILE A 401 16.68 25.54 25.18
C ILE A 401 16.44 26.61 24.11
N ALA A 402 15.82 26.24 22.98
CA ALA A 402 15.45 27.18 21.92
C ALA A 402 14.42 28.23 22.39
N GLN A 403 13.49 27.84 23.26
CA GLN A 403 12.45 28.72 23.82
C GLN A 403 12.90 29.44 25.12
N GLY A 404 13.97 28.95 25.77
CA GLY A 404 14.54 29.52 26.98
C GLY A 404 15.35 30.80 26.77
N THR A 405 16.09 31.22 27.80
CA THR A 405 16.94 32.41 27.73
C THR A 405 18.30 32.12 27.07
N TYR A 406 18.95 33.12 26.51
CA TYR A 406 20.27 32.95 25.84
C TYR A 406 21.36 32.38 26.76
N SER A 407 21.20 32.50 28.08
CA SER A 407 22.07 31.88 29.10
C SER A 407 21.95 30.35 29.14
N ASP A 408 20.83 29.79 28.70
CA ASP A 408 20.56 28.36 28.75
C ASP A 408 21.38 27.58 27.71
N VAL A 409 21.96 28.27 26.73
CA VAL A 409 22.89 27.67 25.75
C VAL A 409 24.07 27.01 26.45
N VAL A 410 24.54 27.54 27.58
CA VAL A 410 25.66 26.92 28.34
C VAL A 410 25.29 25.52 28.85
N LYS A 411 24.00 25.25 29.09
CA LYS A 411 23.54 23.93 29.51
C LYS A 411 23.76 22.88 28.40
N LEU A 412 23.81 23.28 27.13
CA LEU A 412 24.17 22.37 26.03
C LEU A 412 25.60 21.86 26.11
N GLN A 413 26.51 22.52 26.85
CA GLN A 413 27.86 21.99 27.09
C GLN A 413 27.85 20.72 27.95
N THR A 414 26.83 20.55 28.79
CA THR A 414 26.74 19.46 29.77
C THR A 414 25.60 18.49 29.48
N MET A 415 24.64 18.86 28.63
CA MET A 415 23.52 18.00 28.24
C MET A 415 23.87 17.09 27.06
N PRO A 416 23.47 15.81 27.09
CA PRO A 416 23.76 14.85 26.02
C PRO A 416 22.87 15.02 24.79
N CYS A 417 21.75 15.75 24.86
CA CYS A 417 20.75 15.82 23.78
C CYS A 417 21.30 16.11 22.38
N LEU A 418 22.18 17.10 22.24
CA LEU A 418 22.75 17.46 20.93
C LEU A 418 23.74 16.40 20.43
N PHE A 419 24.46 15.75 21.34
CA PHE A 419 25.36 14.65 21.03
C PHE A 419 24.57 13.39 20.61
N GLU A 420 23.50 13.04 21.32
CA GLU A 420 22.60 11.93 20.96
C GLU A 420 21.92 12.17 19.61
N ALA A 421 21.47 13.40 19.35
CA ALA A 421 20.93 13.78 18.04
C ALA A 421 22.00 13.61 16.95
N TYR A 422 23.23 14.07 17.20
CA TYR A 422 24.35 13.96 16.28
C TYR A 422 24.73 12.49 15.99
N GLU A 423 24.86 11.65 17.02
CA GLU A 423 25.12 10.21 16.86
C GLU A 423 24.00 9.51 16.09
N HIS A 424 22.74 9.87 16.35
CA HIS A 424 21.61 9.33 15.60
C HIS A 424 21.72 9.63 14.10
N VAL A 425 22.02 10.89 13.75
CA VAL A 425 22.18 11.30 12.34
C VAL A 425 23.41 10.65 11.70
N LEU A 426 24.52 10.54 12.42
CA LEU A 426 25.70 9.81 11.94
C LEU A 426 25.38 8.35 11.67
N SER A 427 24.66 7.67 12.57
CA SER A 427 24.21 6.29 12.36
C SER A 427 23.35 6.17 11.10
N ILE A 428 22.48 7.15 10.83
CA ILE A 428 21.70 7.18 9.58
C ILE A 428 22.62 7.30 8.37
N LEU A 429 23.58 8.22 8.39
CA LEU A 429 24.53 8.40 7.29
C LEU A 429 25.40 7.15 7.06
N GLU A 430 25.89 6.54 8.14
CA GLU A 430 26.81 5.38 8.09
C GLU A 430 26.11 4.06 7.77
N ASN A 431 24.92 3.82 8.31
CA ASN A 431 24.25 2.52 8.18
C ASN A 431 23.26 2.48 7.01
N ILE A 432 22.82 3.63 6.50
CA ILE A 432 21.78 3.70 5.46
C ILE A 432 22.36 4.32 4.19
N PHE A 433 22.81 5.58 4.25
CA PHE A 433 23.23 6.30 3.04
C PHE A 433 24.60 5.87 2.52
N THR A 434 25.55 5.54 3.39
CA THR A 434 26.90 5.13 2.98
C THR A 434 26.88 3.79 2.24
N PRO A 435 26.17 2.74 2.70
CA PRO A 435 25.97 1.52 1.91
C PRO A 435 25.26 1.81 0.59
N MET A 436 24.18 2.60 0.59
CA MET A 436 23.48 2.93 -0.66
C MET A 436 24.36 3.67 -1.66
N PHE A 437 25.25 4.55 -1.19
CA PHE A 437 26.22 5.23 -2.04
C PHE A 437 27.24 4.24 -2.60
N CYS A 438 27.78 3.33 -1.78
CA CYS A 438 28.74 2.30 -2.21
C CYS A 438 28.19 1.33 -3.27
N HIS A 439 26.87 1.22 -3.38
CA HIS A 439 26.17 0.42 -4.39
C HIS A 439 25.56 1.27 -5.52
N SER A 440 25.76 2.60 -5.49
CA SER A 440 25.31 3.50 -6.54
C SER A 440 26.33 3.57 -7.67
N ASP A 441 25.84 3.76 -8.90
CA ASP A 441 26.64 3.90 -10.12
C ASP A 441 27.75 4.97 -9.99
N GLU A 442 27.55 5.99 -9.13
CA GLU A 442 28.55 7.04 -8.88
C GLU A 442 29.85 6.49 -8.25
N THR A 443 29.78 5.39 -7.50
CA THR A 443 30.98 4.76 -6.90
C THR A 443 31.65 3.77 -7.84
N ASP A 444 30.92 3.12 -8.74
CA ASP A 444 31.51 2.28 -9.80
C ASP A 444 32.25 3.13 -10.84
N LEU A 445 31.72 4.32 -11.14
CA LEU A 445 32.43 5.36 -11.89
C LEU A 445 33.67 5.87 -11.15
N ALA A 446 33.58 6.12 -9.84
CA ALA A 446 34.73 6.54 -9.03
C ALA A 446 35.85 5.48 -9.03
N LYS A 447 35.50 4.21 -8.77
CA LYS A 447 36.44 3.08 -8.76
C LYS A 447 37.01 2.77 -10.14
N SER A 448 36.23 2.95 -11.21
CA SER A 448 36.73 2.86 -12.59
C SER A 448 37.68 3.99 -12.98
N CYS A 449 37.48 5.20 -12.44
CA CYS A 449 38.37 6.34 -12.68
C CYS A 449 39.66 6.30 -11.84
N GLU A 450 39.64 5.67 -10.66
CA GLU A 450 40.81 5.49 -9.79
C GLU A 450 41.61 4.21 -10.08
N ALA A 451 41.10 3.31 -10.93
CA ALA A 451 41.91 2.19 -11.42
C ALA A 451 43.14 2.75 -12.15
N PRO A 452 44.37 2.52 -11.66
CA PRO A 452 45.55 2.92 -12.40
C PRO A 452 45.46 2.22 -13.75
N SER A 453 45.64 2.99 -14.82
CA SER A 453 45.72 2.47 -16.19
C SER A 453 46.68 1.29 -16.21
N VAL A 454 46.15 0.06 -16.12
CA VAL A 454 46.91 -1.15 -16.39
C VAL A 454 47.13 -1.10 -17.89
N THR A 455 48.26 -0.49 -18.25
CA THR A 455 48.85 -0.53 -19.56
C THR A 455 48.66 -1.93 -20.13
N LEU A 456 47.92 -2.00 -21.23
CA LEU A 456 47.83 -3.17 -22.11
C LEU A 456 49.25 -3.58 -22.56
N SER A 457 49.98 -4.32 -21.73
CA SER A 457 51.21 -5.02 -22.10
C SER A 457 50.93 -6.52 -22.29
N ALA A 458 49.78 -6.85 -22.88
CA ALA A 458 49.44 -8.20 -23.31
C ALA A 458 49.52 -8.32 -24.85
N LYS A 459 50.61 -7.85 -25.44
CA LYS A 459 51.02 -8.15 -26.83
C LYS A 459 52.54 -8.25 -26.88
N ASN A 460 53.08 -9.44 -26.57
CA ASN A 460 54.30 -10.02 -27.16
C ASN A 460 54.88 -11.15 -26.29
N ASN A 461 54.14 -12.25 -26.08
CA ASN A 461 54.76 -13.49 -25.60
C ASN A 461 54.05 -14.75 -26.12
N ARG A 462 53.65 -14.74 -27.40
CA ARG A 462 53.33 -15.97 -28.15
C ARG A 462 54.19 -16.01 -29.41
N LYS A 463 55.47 -16.38 -29.24
CA LYS A 463 56.36 -16.98 -30.26
C LYS A 463 57.73 -17.23 -29.64
N LYS A 464 57.86 -18.35 -28.91
CA LYS A 464 59.10 -19.12 -28.73
C LYS A 464 58.86 -20.25 -27.74
N LYS A 465 58.33 -21.36 -28.25
CA LYS A 465 58.57 -22.73 -27.77
C LYS A 465 58.00 -23.72 -28.79
N GLN A 466 58.70 -23.81 -29.91
CA GLN A 466 58.79 -24.99 -30.75
C GLN A 466 60.23 -25.00 -31.24
N ASN A 467 61.02 -25.82 -30.57
CA ASN A 467 62.19 -26.56 -31.05
C ASN A 467 62.52 -27.58 -29.98
#